data_AF-A0A930TTJ7-F1
#
_entry.id   AF-A0A930TTJ7-F1
#
_cell.length_a   1.000
_cell.length_b   1.000
_cell.length_c   1.000
_cell.angle_alpha   90.00
_cell.angle_beta   90.00
_cell.angle_gamma   90.00
#
_symmetry.space_group_name_H-M   'P 1'
#
loop_
_entity.id
_entity.type
_entity.pdbx_description
1 polymer ?
#
loop_
_entity_poly.entity_id
_entity_poly.type
_entity_poly.pdbx_seq_one_letter_code
_entity_poly.pdbx_strand_id
1 'polypeptide(L)'
;MSKVLEWLPWVLIALLPGVFNVVVAYKQLDDRCRGLPFFEPWKNEGFWLWLLMQFVTPGIAFWFIANLIAQPEPSFSLAMWAIAFGLTFVSIFNAYIETGVFNFDIKSIYSILIGLAYALIAKRQTRKSADFWSKLHRELSTTNATIEYGLEFLESYASSDVALTIELRDTYLKRLAETQAKAIAEQVNDIPALLRVIIRRQDLPYVLEQFGCKQTLTEFFPRFKGGNVPPSP
;
A
#
# COMPACT_ATOMS: atom_id res chain seq x y z
N MET A 1 20.77 37.33 15.05
CA MET A 1 20.47 36.04 14.40
C MET A 1 18.95 35.95 14.30
N SER A 2 18.36 35.60 13.16
CA SER A 2 16.88 35.60 13.06
C SER A 2 16.32 34.54 14.01
N LYS A 3 15.21 34.84 14.70
CA LYS A 3 14.54 33.89 15.62
C LYS A 3 14.25 32.54 14.93
N VAL A 4 14.10 32.52 13.61
CA VAL A 4 13.89 31.30 12.82
C VAL A 4 15.12 30.38 12.83
N LEU A 5 16.34 30.93 12.79
CA LEU A 5 17.57 30.12 12.83
C LEU A 5 17.78 29.45 14.19
N GLU A 6 17.28 30.06 15.27
CA GLU A 6 17.35 29.50 16.62
C GLU A 6 16.53 28.21 16.70
N TRP A 7 15.30 28.22 16.19
CA TRP A 7 14.41 27.04 16.24
C TRP A 7 14.80 25.90 15.30
N LEU A 8 15.74 26.13 14.37
CA LEU A 8 16.06 25.19 13.30
C LEU A 8 16.39 23.75 13.80
N PRO A 9 17.22 23.55 14.84
CA PRO A 9 17.53 22.20 15.32
C PRO A 9 16.30 21.43 15.81
N TRP A 10 15.41 22.10 16.54
CA TRP A 10 14.17 21.50 17.05
C TRP A 10 13.17 21.19 15.95
N VAL A 11 13.06 22.09 14.96
CA VAL A 11 12.24 21.84 13.77
C VAL A 11 12.76 20.61 13.03
N LEU A 12 14.07 20.50 12.79
CA LEU A 12 14.65 19.33 12.12
C LEU A 12 14.37 18.02 12.88
N ILE A 13 14.53 18.02 14.20
CA ILE A 13 14.21 16.87 15.06
C ILE A 13 12.71 16.52 14.95
N ALA A 14 11.82 17.51 14.96
CA ALA A 14 10.38 17.31 14.88
C ALA A 14 9.89 16.78 13.52
N LEU A 15 10.70 16.88 12.46
CA LEU A 15 10.38 16.29 11.16
C LEU A 15 10.72 14.80 11.09
N LEU A 16 11.67 14.32 11.90
CA LEU A 16 12.10 12.91 11.89
C LEU A 16 10.94 11.93 12.10
N PRO A 17 10.03 12.12 13.08
CA PRO A 17 8.89 11.22 13.25
C PRO A 17 8.03 11.11 11.99
N GLY A 18 7.82 12.22 11.29
CA GLY A 18 7.09 12.27 10.03
C GLY A 18 7.76 11.45 8.92
N VAL A 19 9.07 11.63 8.74
CA VAL A 19 9.84 10.88 7.73
C VAL A 19 9.72 9.37 7.97
N PHE A 20 9.99 8.91 9.19
CA PHE A 20 9.99 7.49 9.50
C PHE A 20 8.57 6.88 9.51
N ASN A 21 7.57 7.63 9.98
CA ASN A 21 6.17 7.18 9.91
C ASN A 21 5.69 7.04 8.46
N VAL A 22 6.07 7.95 7.55
CA VAL A 22 5.74 7.83 6.11
C VAL A 22 6.28 6.52 5.54
N VAL A 23 7.51 6.14 5.86
CA VAL A 23 8.11 4.87 5.40
C VAL A 23 7.27 3.68 5.85
N VAL A 24 6.87 3.63 7.12
CA VAL A 24 6.05 2.54 7.68
C VAL A 24 4.64 2.56 7.08
N ALA A 25 4.01 3.73 7.00
CA ALA A 25 2.66 3.89 6.50
C ALA A 25 2.55 3.59 5.00
N TYR A 26 3.61 3.79 4.21
CA TYR A 26 3.62 3.51 2.79
C TYR A 26 3.36 2.02 2.49
N LYS A 27 3.88 1.13 3.34
CA LYS A 27 3.57 -0.31 3.25
C LYS A 27 2.08 -0.58 3.43
N GLN A 28 1.46 0.04 4.43
CA GLN A 28 0.02 -0.10 4.68
C GLN A 28 -0.84 0.48 3.55
N LEU A 29 -0.40 1.59 2.95
CA LEU A 29 -1.04 2.18 1.79
C LEU A 29 -1.00 1.21 0.61
N ASP A 30 0.16 0.61 0.33
CA ASP A 30 0.29 -0.31 -0.79
C ASP A 30 -0.58 -1.55 -0.63
N ASP A 31 -0.61 -2.13 0.58
CA ASP A 31 -1.49 -3.25 0.93
C ASP A 31 -2.97 -2.87 0.72
N ARG A 32 -3.41 -1.71 1.22
CA ARG A 32 -4.81 -1.26 1.13
C ARG A 32 -5.23 -0.88 -0.28
N CYS A 33 -4.30 -0.38 -1.09
CA CYS A 33 -4.55 0.00 -2.48
C CYS A 33 -4.19 -1.10 -3.48
N ARG A 34 -3.79 -2.30 -3.04
CA ARG A 34 -3.37 -3.41 -3.92
C ARG A 34 -4.43 -3.76 -4.97
N GLY A 35 -5.71 -3.68 -4.62
CA GLY A 35 -6.84 -3.91 -5.54
C GLY A 35 -7.10 -2.82 -6.59
N LEU A 36 -6.32 -1.74 -6.61
CA LEU A 36 -6.41 -0.63 -7.57
C LEU A 36 -5.27 -0.71 -8.59
N PRO A 37 -5.40 -1.50 -9.68
CA PRO A 37 -4.29 -1.82 -10.59
C PRO A 37 -3.66 -0.60 -11.28
N PHE A 38 -4.40 0.51 -11.40
CA PHE A 38 -3.94 1.74 -12.05
C PHE A 38 -3.63 2.87 -11.06
N PHE A 39 -3.52 2.54 -9.77
CA PHE A 39 -3.14 3.54 -8.78
C PHE A 39 -1.67 3.90 -8.92
N GLU A 40 -1.43 5.10 -9.40
CA GLU A 40 -0.12 5.77 -9.45
C GLU A 40 -0.05 6.81 -8.31
N PRO A 41 0.64 6.53 -7.19
CA PRO A 41 0.58 7.35 -5.98
C PRO A 41 0.91 8.82 -6.26
N TRP A 42 2.06 9.09 -6.91
CA TRP A 42 2.56 10.44 -7.15
C TRP A 42 1.66 11.32 -8.03
N LYS A 43 0.76 10.72 -8.82
CA LYS A 43 -0.19 11.45 -9.67
C LYS A 43 -1.56 11.64 -9.01
N ASN A 44 -1.77 11.10 -7.81
CA ASN A 44 -3.06 11.14 -7.13
C ASN A 44 -3.06 12.21 -6.02
N GLU A 45 -3.98 13.17 -6.10
CA GLU A 45 -4.14 14.21 -5.08
C GLU A 45 -4.44 13.63 -3.68
N GLY A 46 -5.18 12.53 -3.61
CA GLY A 46 -5.46 11.84 -2.35
C GLY A 46 -4.20 11.23 -1.72
N PHE A 47 -3.21 10.82 -2.53
CA PHE A 47 -1.91 10.37 -2.01
C PHE A 47 -1.13 11.53 -1.39
N TRP A 48 -1.13 12.71 -2.00
CA TRP A 48 -0.47 13.89 -1.42
C TRP A 48 -1.11 14.33 -0.10
N LEU A 49 -2.44 14.31 -0.02
CA LEU A 49 -3.14 14.54 1.25
C LEU A 49 -2.76 13.48 2.28
N TRP A 50 -2.77 12.20 1.90
CA TRP A 50 -2.37 11.11 2.78
C TRP A 50 -0.91 11.28 3.27
N LEU A 51 0.02 11.59 2.37
CA LEU A 51 1.44 11.78 2.66
C LEU A 51 1.65 12.94 3.64
N LEU A 52 0.97 14.06 3.40
CA LEU A 52 0.99 15.22 4.29
C LEU A 52 0.53 14.83 5.70
N MET A 53 -0.57 14.08 5.82
CA MET A 53 -1.08 13.62 7.11
C MET A 53 -0.10 12.68 7.82
N GLN A 54 0.46 11.70 7.09
CA GLN A 54 1.45 10.78 7.66
C GLN A 54 2.74 11.48 8.09
N PHE A 55 3.08 12.60 7.46
CA PHE A 55 4.26 13.36 7.80
C PHE A 55 4.02 14.32 8.98
N VAL A 56 2.96 15.12 8.91
CA VAL A 56 2.71 16.24 9.83
C VAL A 56 2.22 15.75 11.19
N THR A 57 1.28 14.80 11.22
CA THR A 57 0.65 14.34 12.48
C THR A 57 1.65 13.81 13.51
N PRO A 58 2.56 12.86 13.17
CA PRO A 58 3.53 12.37 14.15
C PRO A 58 4.54 13.45 14.57
N GLY A 59 4.92 14.37 13.68
CA GLY A 59 5.80 15.49 14.02
C GLY A 59 5.17 16.45 15.03
N ILE A 60 3.90 16.81 14.82
CA ILE A 60 3.12 17.62 15.77
C ILE A 60 2.95 16.87 17.10
N ALA A 61 2.59 15.58 17.07
CA ALA A 61 2.42 14.78 18.27
C ALA A 61 3.72 14.72 19.09
N PHE A 62 4.84 14.45 18.42
CA PHE A 62 6.16 14.43 19.04
C PHE A 62 6.55 15.81 19.61
N TRP A 63 6.23 16.90 18.91
CA TRP A 63 6.49 18.27 19.37
C TRP A 63 5.93 18.52 20.77
N PHE A 64 4.71 18.06 21.02
CA PHE A 64 4.06 18.20 22.33
C PHE A 64 4.54 17.17 23.35
N ILE A 65 4.70 15.90 22.96
CA ILE A 65 5.13 14.82 23.87
C ILE A 65 6.56 15.03 24.37
N ALA A 66 7.46 15.44 23.48
CA ALA A 66 8.85 15.77 23.82
C ALA A 66 9.01 17.19 24.39
N ASN A 67 7.92 17.94 24.51
CA ASN A 67 7.89 19.32 24.99
C ASN A 67 8.95 20.20 24.30
N LEU A 68 9.01 20.18 22.96
CA LEU A 68 10.02 20.92 22.21
C LEU A 68 9.90 22.45 22.36
N ILE A 69 8.75 22.93 22.85
CA ILE A 69 8.52 24.34 23.21
C ILE A 69 9.51 24.79 24.31
N ALA A 70 9.87 23.88 25.22
CA ALA A 70 10.86 24.16 26.27
C ALA A 70 12.31 24.15 25.76
N GLN A 71 12.52 23.95 24.45
CA GLN A 71 13.84 23.91 23.82
C GLN A 71 14.83 22.97 24.54
N PRO A 72 14.48 21.69 24.74
CA PRO A 72 15.42 20.72 25.32
C PRO A 72 16.68 20.64 24.46
N GLU A 73 17.84 20.34 25.05
CA GLU A 73 19.09 20.30 24.30
C GLU A 73 18.97 19.39 23.06
N PRO A 74 19.30 19.89 21.84
CA PRO A 74 19.20 19.12 20.61
C PRO A 74 20.29 18.06 20.57
N SER A 75 20.03 16.93 21.23
CA SER A 75 20.96 15.83 21.42
C SER A 75 20.67 14.66 20.48
N PHE A 76 21.67 13.80 20.28
CA PHE A 76 21.51 12.54 19.56
C PHE A 76 20.41 11.66 20.18
N SER A 77 20.29 11.65 21.51
CA SER A 77 19.24 10.90 22.21
C SER A 77 17.84 11.40 21.84
N LEU A 78 17.64 12.72 21.76
CA LEU A 78 16.36 13.30 21.36
C LEU A 78 16.02 12.95 19.91
N ALA A 79 17.00 12.98 19.02
CA ALA A 79 16.82 12.55 17.63
C ALA A 79 16.47 11.05 17.52
N MET A 80 17.16 10.17 18.26
CA MET A 80 16.85 8.73 18.28
C MET A 80 15.46 8.45 18.84
N TRP A 81 15.04 9.20 19.86
CA TRP A 81 13.68 9.09 20.37
C TRP A 81 12.64 9.52 19.32
N ALA A 82 12.91 10.60 18.58
CA ALA A 82 12.05 11.05 17.49
C ALA A 82 11.91 9.99 16.38
N ILE A 83 13.00 9.33 16.02
CA ILE A 83 13.02 8.22 15.05
C ILE A 83 12.17 7.04 15.58
N ALA A 84 12.44 6.60 16.81
CA ALA A 84 11.71 5.50 17.43
C ALA A 84 10.20 5.81 17.54
N PHE A 85 9.85 7.06 17.88
CA PHE A 85 8.47 7.53 17.94
C PHE A 85 7.81 7.46 16.55
N GLY A 86 8.49 7.90 15.48
CA GLY A 86 7.97 7.79 14.11
C GLY A 86 7.73 6.35 13.67
N LEU A 87 8.67 5.44 13.94
CA LEU A 87 8.56 4.02 13.59
C LEU A 87 7.41 3.31 14.33
N THR A 88 7.14 3.72 15.56
CA THR A 88 6.12 3.11 16.43
C THR A 88 4.84 3.92 16.51
N PHE A 89 4.72 5.02 15.75
CA PHE A 89 3.65 6.00 15.87
C PHE A 89 2.27 5.35 15.77
N VAL A 90 2.06 4.45 14.80
CA VAL A 90 0.78 3.75 14.64
C VAL A 90 0.43 2.90 15.87
N SER A 91 1.40 2.18 16.44
CA SER A 91 1.20 1.35 17.64
C SER A 91 0.95 2.21 18.87
N ILE A 92 1.70 3.30 19.04
CA ILE A 92 1.50 4.28 20.10
C ILE A 92 0.11 4.90 19.95
N PHE A 93 -0.23 5.40 18.77
CA PHE A 93 -1.53 6.01 18.51
C PHE A 93 -2.67 5.04 18.85
N ASN A 94 -2.58 3.78 18.42
CA ASN A 94 -3.58 2.74 18.73
C ASN A 94 -3.67 2.42 20.24
N ALA A 95 -2.54 2.36 20.97
CA ALA A 95 -2.57 2.12 22.42
C ALA A 95 -3.10 3.33 23.22
N TYR A 96 -2.79 4.55 22.77
CA TYR A 96 -3.30 5.78 23.40
C TYR A 96 -4.79 6.01 23.13
N ILE A 97 -5.29 5.52 22.00
CA ILE A 97 -6.71 5.47 21.67
C ILE A 97 -7.52 4.67 22.70
N GLU A 98 -6.96 3.57 23.21
CA GLU A 98 -7.63 2.70 24.19
C GLU A 98 -7.63 3.27 25.61
N THR A 99 -6.72 4.21 25.90
CA THR A 99 -6.49 4.73 27.26
C THR A 99 -7.04 6.14 27.49
N GLY A 100 -7.54 6.84 26.46
CA GLY A 100 -8.34 8.08 26.61
C GLY A 100 -7.59 9.30 27.15
N VAL A 101 -6.26 9.33 27.04
CA VAL A 101 -5.38 10.29 27.76
C VAL A 101 -5.38 11.72 27.18
N PHE A 102 -5.84 11.93 25.94
CA PHE A 102 -5.94 13.27 25.35
C PHE A 102 -7.35 13.86 25.50
N ASN A 103 -7.45 15.05 26.09
CA ASN A 103 -8.69 15.86 26.10
C ASN A 103 -9.10 16.39 24.71
N PHE A 104 -8.33 16.08 23.66
CA PHE A 104 -8.58 16.48 22.28
C PHE A 104 -8.64 15.22 21.40
N ASP A 105 -9.72 15.04 20.64
CA ASP A 105 -9.97 13.82 19.84
C ASP A 105 -9.15 13.83 18.53
N ILE A 106 -7.83 13.79 18.67
CA ILE A 106 -6.86 13.69 17.57
C ILE A 106 -7.14 12.42 16.75
N LYS A 107 -7.67 11.36 17.38
CA LYS A 107 -8.12 10.12 16.73
C LYS A 107 -9.18 10.39 15.68
N SER A 108 -10.28 11.04 16.04
CA SER A 108 -11.38 11.31 15.11
C SER A 108 -10.92 12.19 13.95
N ILE A 109 -10.16 13.25 14.22
CA ILE A 109 -9.65 14.14 13.16
C ILE A 109 -8.71 13.38 12.21
N TYR A 110 -7.76 12.61 12.75
CA TYR A 110 -6.83 11.82 11.95
C TYR A 110 -7.56 10.77 11.12
N SER A 111 -8.50 10.01 11.70
CA SER A 111 -9.25 8.98 10.99
C SER A 111 -10.15 9.57 9.88
N ILE A 112 -10.78 10.72 10.11
CA ILE A 112 -11.55 11.44 9.09
C ILE A 112 -10.65 11.87 7.92
N LEU A 113 -9.49 12.47 8.21
CA LEU A 113 -8.58 12.97 7.18
C LEU A 113 -7.95 11.83 6.36
N ILE A 114 -7.56 10.74 7.02
CA ILE A 114 -7.10 9.53 6.34
C ILE A 114 -8.24 8.90 5.53
N GLY A 115 -9.46 8.86 6.06
CA GLY A 115 -10.64 8.40 5.34
C GLY A 115 -10.93 9.23 4.08
N LEU A 116 -10.81 10.56 4.18
CA LEU A 116 -10.95 11.48 3.05
C LEU A 116 -9.87 11.23 1.99
N ALA A 117 -8.62 11.03 2.41
CA ALA A 117 -7.53 10.72 1.49
C ALA A 117 -7.78 9.41 0.72
N TYR A 118 -8.21 8.35 1.41
CA TYR A 118 -8.61 7.11 0.76
C TYR A 118 -9.84 7.27 -0.15
N ALA A 119 -10.82 8.07 0.24
CA ALA A 119 -11.99 8.37 -0.60
C ALA A 119 -11.59 9.09 -1.90
N LEU A 120 -10.64 10.03 -1.84
CA LEU A 120 -10.09 10.71 -3.01
C LEU A 120 -9.30 9.76 -3.90
N ILE A 121 -8.49 8.87 -3.31
CA ILE A 121 -7.78 7.82 -4.05
C ILE A 121 -8.80 6.92 -4.78
N ALA A 122 -9.82 6.45 -4.07
CA ALA A 122 -10.86 5.58 -4.61
C ALA A 122 -11.67 6.26 -5.71
N LYS A 123 -12.10 7.52 -5.52
CA LYS A 123 -12.97 8.24 -6.47
C LYS A 123 -12.42 8.25 -7.91
N ARG A 124 -11.10 8.37 -8.09
CA ARG A 124 -10.47 8.36 -9.43
C ARG A 124 -10.23 6.96 -9.99
N GLN A 125 -10.21 5.93 -9.14
CA GLN A 125 -9.77 4.59 -9.50
C GLN A 125 -10.89 3.55 -9.53
N THR A 126 -11.99 3.75 -8.78
CA THR A 126 -13.06 2.76 -8.62
C THR A 126 -13.68 2.38 -9.96
N ARG A 127 -14.06 3.36 -10.80
CA ARG A 127 -14.69 3.07 -12.09
C ARG A 127 -13.76 2.29 -13.03
N LYS A 128 -12.50 2.74 -13.16
CA LYS A 128 -11.51 2.10 -14.04
C LYS A 128 -11.13 0.71 -13.55
N SER A 129 -11.00 0.54 -12.24
CA SER A 129 -10.70 -0.76 -11.62
C SER A 129 -11.88 -1.72 -11.77
N ALA A 130 -13.12 -1.25 -11.57
CA ALA A 130 -14.31 -2.07 -11.76
C ALA A 130 -14.46 -2.53 -13.22
N ASP A 131 -14.25 -1.62 -14.19
CA ASP A 131 -14.27 -1.96 -15.62
C ASP A 131 -13.20 -2.99 -15.96
N PHE A 132 -11.96 -2.82 -15.46
CA PHE A 132 -10.88 -3.79 -15.61
C PHE A 132 -11.25 -5.17 -15.06
N TRP A 133 -11.70 -5.25 -13.80
CA TRP A 133 -12.02 -6.54 -13.18
C TRP A 133 -13.21 -7.23 -13.86
N SER A 134 -14.20 -6.46 -14.33
CA SER A 134 -15.34 -6.98 -15.08
C SER A 134 -14.92 -7.54 -16.45
N LYS A 135 -14.05 -6.82 -17.18
CA LYS A 135 -13.54 -7.26 -18.49
C LYS A 135 -12.62 -8.46 -18.37
N LEU A 136 -11.75 -8.49 -17.36
CA LEU A 136 -10.91 -9.63 -17.05
C LEU A 136 -11.75 -10.88 -16.80
N HIS A 137 -12.76 -10.77 -15.94
CA HIS A 137 -13.66 -11.89 -15.63
C HIS A 137 -14.40 -12.39 -16.89
N ARG A 138 -14.90 -11.47 -17.72
CA ARG A 138 -15.52 -11.83 -19.00
C ARG A 138 -14.56 -12.56 -19.93
N GLU A 139 -13.33 -12.07 -20.08
CA GLU A 139 -12.33 -12.66 -20.97
C GLU A 139 -11.90 -14.05 -20.49
N LEU A 140 -11.71 -14.24 -19.18
CA LEU A 140 -11.46 -15.55 -18.56
C LEU A 140 -12.61 -16.53 -18.78
N SER A 141 -13.85 -16.03 -18.89
CA SER A 141 -15.06 -16.86 -19.09
C SER A 141 -15.31 -17.24 -20.55
N THR A 142 -14.88 -16.41 -21.51
CA THR A 142 -15.16 -16.60 -22.95
C THR A 142 -14.03 -17.25 -23.72
N THR A 143 -12.80 -17.11 -23.22
CA THR A 143 -11.61 -17.63 -23.90
C THR A 143 -11.38 -19.06 -23.40
N ASN A 144 -10.81 -19.93 -24.25
CA ASN A 144 -9.99 -21.06 -23.76
C ASN A 144 -8.71 -20.47 -23.14
N ALA A 145 -8.87 -19.57 -22.17
CA ALA A 145 -7.80 -19.03 -21.37
C ALA A 145 -7.07 -20.22 -20.78
N THR A 146 -5.75 -20.20 -20.85
CA THR A 146 -4.89 -21.23 -20.29
C THR A 146 -4.92 -21.07 -18.77
N ILE A 147 -6.08 -21.31 -18.16
CA ILE A 147 -6.34 -21.13 -16.73
C ILE A 147 -5.37 -22.00 -15.94
N GLU A 148 -5.18 -23.25 -16.38
CA GLU A 148 -4.19 -24.17 -15.80
C GLU A 148 -2.79 -23.55 -15.79
N TYR A 149 -2.27 -23.13 -16.95
CA TYR A 149 -0.96 -22.49 -17.07
C TYR A 149 -0.85 -21.18 -16.24
N GLY A 150 -1.91 -20.37 -16.21
CA GLY A 150 -1.96 -19.16 -15.40
C GLY A 150 -1.92 -19.47 -13.90
N LEU A 151 -2.62 -20.51 -13.44
CA LEU A 151 -2.60 -20.96 -12.05
C LEU A 151 -1.24 -21.58 -11.66
N GLU A 152 -0.63 -22.39 -12.54
CA GLU A 152 0.75 -22.90 -12.36
C GLU A 152 1.75 -21.76 -12.25
N PHE A 153 1.60 -20.72 -13.09
CA PHE A 153 2.43 -19.53 -13.00
C PHE A 153 2.27 -18.82 -11.65
N LEU A 154 1.05 -18.71 -11.12
CA LEU A 154 0.79 -18.11 -9.81
C LEU A 154 1.48 -18.87 -8.67
N GLU A 155 1.53 -20.19 -8.75
CA GLU A 155 2.27 -21.03 -7.79
C GLU A 155 3.78 -20.74 -7.83
N SER A 156 4.34 -20.70 -9.03
CA SER A 156 5.76 -20.37 -9.25
C SER A 156 6.10 -18.95 -8.79
N TYR A 157 5.23 -17.98 -9.09
CA TYR A 157 5.37 -16.59 -8.67
C TYR A 157 5.37 -16.48 -7.13
N ALA A 158 4.40 -17.13 -6.45
CA ALA A 158 4.31 -17.11 -4.99
C ALA A 158 5.51 -17.78 -4.31
N SER A 159 6.03 -18.85 -4.92
CA SER A 159 7.20 -19.57 -4.42
C SER A 159 8.51 -18.79 -4.61
N SER A 160 8.57 -17.91 -5.62
CA SER A 160 9.76 -17.12 -5.97
C SER A 160 9.79 -15.73 -5.33
N ASP A 161 8.67 -15.22 -4.81
CA ASP A 161 8.62 -13.89 -4.20
C ASP A 161 9.21 -13.89 -2.78
N VAL A 162 10.46 -13.47 -2.68
CA VAL A 162 11.25 -13.37 -1.43
C VAL A 162 10.68 -12.32 -0.45
N ALA A 163 9.83 -11.40 -0.92
CA ALA A 163 9.22 -10.39 -0.06
C ALA A 163 7.92 -10.85 0.63
N LEU A 164 7.38 -12.01 0.24
CA LEU A 164 6.21 -12.60 0.91
C LEU A 164 6.62 -13.18 2.27
N THR A 165 5.80 -12.93 3.30
CA THR A 165 5.97 -13.66 4.56
C THR A 165 5.56 -15.11 4.38
N ILE A 166 6.14 -16.00 5.18
CA ILE A 166 5.83 -17.44 5.13
C ILE A 166 4.32 -17.65 5.34
N GLU A 167 3.70 -16.96 6.30
CA GLU A 167 2.27 -17.15 6.55
C GLU A 167 1.39 -16.72 5.38
N LEU A 168 1.74 -15.60 4.72
CA LEU A 168 0.98 -15.09 3.58
C LEU A 168 1.13 -16.01 2.36
N ARG A 169 2.36 -16.50 2.11
CA ARG A 169 2.64 -17.47 1.05
C ARG A 169 1.86 -18.75 1.26
N ASP A 170 1.92 -19.34 2.46
CA ASP A 170 1.28 -20.62 2.74
C ASP A 170 -0.26 -20.49 2.69
N THR A 171 -0.81 -19.38 3.19
CA THR A 171 -2.24 -19.06 3.06
C THR A 171 -2.65 -18.93 1.59
N TYR A 172 -1.81 -18.29 0.78
CA TYR A 172 -2.06 -18.11 -0.65
C TYR A 172 -2.02 -19.43 -1.41
N LEU A 173 -0.97 -20.24 -1.22
CA LEU A 173 -0.81 -21.54 -1.87
C LEU A 173 -1.95 -22.49 -1.51
N LYS A 174 -2.41 -22.45 -0.26
CA LYS A 174 -3.61 -23.19 0.15
C LYS A 174 -4.85 -22.77 -0.65
N ARG A 175 -5.10 -21.46 -0.77
CA ARG A 175 -6.23 -20.96 -1.57
C ARG A 175 -6.09 -21.29 -3.05
N LEU A 176 -4.87 -21.24 -3.60
CA LEU A 176 -4.59 -21.59 -4.98
C LEU A 176 -4.92 -23.07 -5.25
N ALA A 177 -4.49 -23.97 -4.37
CA ALA A 177 -4.81 -25.39 -4.44
C ALA A 177 -6.33 -25.65 -4.32
N GLU A 178 -7.00 -24.95 -3.40
CA GLU A 178 -8.46 -24.98 -3.29
C GLU A 178 -9.16 -24.51 -4.57
N THR A 179 -8.65 -23.47 -5.24
CA THR A 179 -9.17 -23.00 -6.53
C THR A 179 -8.92 -24.04 -7.62
N GLN A 180 -7.71 -24.59 -7.74
CA GLN A 180 -7.36 -25.59 -8.76
C GLN A 180 -8.24 -26.85 -8.69
N ALA A 181 -8.70 -27.24 -7.50
CA ALA A 181 -9.59 -28.38 -7.32
C ALA A 181 -11.05 -28.15 -7.79
N LYS A 182 -11.44 -26.91 -8.10
CA LYS A 182 -12.82 -26.56 -8.51
C LYS A 182 -13.03 -26.70 -10.01
N ALA A 183 -14.30 -26.69 -10.42
CA ALA A 183 -14.66 -26.59 -11.83
C ALA A 183 -14.18 -25.26 -12.44
N ILE A 184 -13.91 -25.25 -13.76
CA ILE A 184 -13.38 -24.08 -14.48
C ILE A 184 -14.21 -22.82 -14.22
N ALA A 185 -15.54 -22.91 -14.23
CA ALA A 185 -16.41 -21.76 -13.97
C ALA A 185 -16.19 -21.14 -12.59
N GLU A 186 -15.90 -21.96 -11.58
CA GLU A 186 -15.58 -21.51 -10.22
C GLU A 186 -14.16 -20.98 -10.13
N GLN A 187 -13.20 -21.59 -10.85
CA GLN A 187 -11.83 -21.07 -10.95
C GLN A 187 -11.82 -19.63 -11.48
N VAL A 188 -12.59 -19.36 -12.53
CA VAL A 188 -12.72 -18.02 -13.13
C VAL A 188 -13.28 -16.98 -12.14
N ASN A 189 -14.14 -17.40 -11.21
CA ASN A 189 -14.65 -16.52 -10.15
C ASN A 189 -13.58 -16.19 -9.09
N ASP A 190 -12.68 -17.12 -8.82
CA ASP A 190 -11.66 -16.99 -7.77
C ASP A 190 -10.40 -16.25 -8.24
N ILE A 191 -10.03 -16.35 -9.53
CA ILE A 191 -8.81 -15.73 -10.10
C ILE A 191 -8.70 -14.23 -9.73
N PRO A 192 -9.72 -13.37 -9.92
CA PRO A 192 -9.61 -11.95 -9.52
C PRO A 192 -9.27 -11.75 -8.05
N ALA A 193 -9.76 -12.63 -7.16
CA ALA A 193 -9.41 -12.57 -5.75
C ALA A 193 -7.95 -12.97 -5.55
N LEU A 194 -7.49 -14.08 -6.15
CA LEU A 194 -6.09 -14.54 -6.08
C LEU A 194 -5.11 -13.46 -6.55
N LEU A 195 -5.39 -12.82 -7.68
CA LEU A 195 -4.54 -11.76 -8.24
C LEU A 195 -4.41 -10.57 -7.28
N ARG A 196 -5.48 -10.19 -6.57
CA ARG A 196 -5.46 -9.06 -5.63
C ARG A 196 -4.64 -9.33 -4.38
N VAL A 197 -4.36 -10.59 -4.03
CA VAL A 197 -3.67 -10.93 -2.78
C VAL A 197 -2.16 -10.75 -2.90
N ILE A 198 -1.52 -11.38 -3.89
CA ILE A 198 -0.05 -11.44 -3.94
C ILE A 198 0.58 -10.71 -5.13
N ILE A 199 -0.18 -10.43 -6.18
CA ILE A 199 0.39 -9.91 -7.41
C ILE A 199 0.64 -8.41 -7.24
N ARG A 200 1.89 -8.02 -7.42
CA ARG A 200 2.28 -6.61 -7.44
C ARG A 200 1.71 -5.97 -8.69
N ARG A 201 1.29 -4.71 -8.61
CA ARG A 201 0.63 -4.03 -9.75
C ARG A 201 1.50 -3.99 -11.01
N GLN A 202 2.82 -3.91 -10.85
CA GLN A 202 3.79 -3.90 -11.93
C GLN A 202 3.90 -5.23 -12.68
N ASP A 203 3.62 -6.34 -12.00
CA ASP A 203 3.73 -7.71 -12.54
C ASP A 203 2.40 -8.21 -13.11
N LEU A 204 1.30 -7.50 -12.82
CA LEU A 204 -0.04 -7.81 -13.31
C LEU A 204 -0.12 -8.00 -14.83
N PRO A 205 0.51 -7.17 -15.70
CA PRO A 205 0.48 -7.38 -17.14
C PRO A 205 1.07 -8.74 -17.57
N TYR A 206 2.17 -9.15 -16.93
CA TYR A 206 2.82 -10.42 -17.22
C TYR A 206 1.96 -11.61 -16.80
N VAL A 207 1.32 -11.51 -15.63
CA VAL A 207 0.37 -12.53 -15.15
C VAL A 207 -0.82 -12.65 -16.11
N LEU A 208 -1.39 -11.52 -16.55
CA LEU A 208 -2.49 -11.51 -17.52
C LEU A 208 -2.10 -12.15 -18.86
N GLU A 209 -0.86 -11.99 -19.29
CA GLU A 209 -0.31 -12.67 -20.47
C GLU A 209 -0.31 -14.20 -20.28
N GLN A 210 0.05 -14.71 -19.09
CA GLN A 210 0.02 -16.16 -18.79
C GLN A 210 -1.42 -16.71 -18.77
N PHE A 211 -2.41 -15.92 -18.36
CA PHE A 211 -3.83 -16.28 -18.48
C PHE A 211 -4.38 -16.15 -19.91
N GLY A 212 -3.58 -15.66 -20.87
CA GLY A 212 -4.02 -15.44 -22.24
C GLY A 212 -4.98 -14.27 -22.42
N CYS A 213 -5.08 -13.36 -21.46
CA CYS A 213 -6.02 -12.23 -21.45
C CYS A 213 -5.54 -11.06 -22.33
N LYS A 214 -5.36 -11.30 -23.64
CA LYS A 214 -4.80 -10.36 -24.61
C LYS A 214 -5.63 -9.09 -24.78
N GLN A 215 -6.97 -9.18 -24.72
CA GLN A 215 -7.86 -8.03 -24.89
C GLN A 215 -7.73 -7.08 -23.71
N THR A 216 -7.83 -7.60 -22.48
CA THR A 216 -7.64 -6.84 -21.25
C THR A 216 -6.23 -6.24 -21.19
N LEU A 217 -5.20 -7.00 -21.59
CA LEU A 217 -3.82 -6.53 -21.63
C LEU A 217 -3.64 -5.33 -22.58
N THR A 218 -4.18 -5.43 -23.80
CA THR A 218 -4.05 -4.38 -24.83
C THR A 218 -4.79 -3.09 -24.43
N GLU A 219 -5.98 -3.23 -23.84
CA GLU A 219 -6.82 -2.09 -23.47
C GLU A 219 -6.25 -1.32 -22.27
N PHE A 220 -5.83 -2.04 -21.23
CA PHE A 220 -5.45 -1.43 -19.96
C PHE A 220 -3.94 -1.21 -19.79
N PHE A 221 -3.11 -1.95 -20.54
CA PHE A 221 -1.66 -1.88 -20.51
C PHE A 221 -1.05 -1.76 -21.92
N PRO A 222 -1.41 -0.73 -22.71
CA PRO A 222 -0.99 -0.60 -24.12
C PRO A 222 0.53 -0.43 -24.32
N ARG A 223 1.28 -0.14 -23.25
CA ARG A 223 2.74 -0.01 -23.26
C ARG A 223 3.47 -1.32 -22.94
N PHE A 224 2.74 -2.36 -22.54
CA PHE A 224 3.32 -3.67 -22.31
C PHE A 224 3.70 -4.29 -23.66
N LYS A 225 5.01 -4.47 -23.87
CA LYS A 225 5.56 -5.23 -25.00
C LYS A 225 5.95 -6.58 -24.42
N GLY A 226 5.16 -7.62 -24.69
CA GLY A 226 5.43 -8.97 -24.19
C GLY A 226 6.85 -9.44 -24.53
N GLY A 227 7.46 -10.20 -23.61
CA GLY A 227 8.66 -11.01 -23.80
C GLY A 227 9.90 -10.35 -24.42
N ASN A 228 10.69 -9.62 -23.60
CA ASN A 228 12.18 -9.58 -23.57
C ASN A 228 12.68 -8.39 -22.73
N VAL A 229 12.21 -8.27 -21.48
CA VAL A 229 12.88 -7.40 -20.51
C VAL A 229 13.47 -8.32 -19.44
N PRO A 230 14.81 -8.44 -19.33
CA PRO A 230 15.41 -9.19 -18.24
C PRO A 230 14.96 -8.56 -16.92
N PRO A 231 14.89 -9.35 -15.81
CA PRO A 231 14.53 -8.81 -14.51
C PRO A 231 15.44 -7.63 -14.21
N SER A 232 14.85 -6.44 -14.06
CA SER A 232 15.59 -5.25 -13.66
C SER A 232 16.23 -5.51 -12.30
N PRO A 233 17.50 -5.11 -12.11
CA PRO A 233 18.26 -5.34 -10.89
C PRO A 233 17.65 -4.67 -9.65
#